data_AF-M3H1P5-F1
#
_entry.id   AF-M3H1P5-F1
#
_cell.length_a   1.000
_cell.length_b   1.000
_cell.length_c   1.000
_cell.angle_alpha   90.00
_cell.angle_beta   90.00
_cell.angle_gamma   90.00
#
_symmetry.space_group_name_H-M   'P 1'
#
loop_
_entity.id
_entity.type
_entity.pdbx_description
1 polymer ?
#
loop_
_entity_poly.entity_id
_entity_poly.type
_entity_poly.pdbx_seq_one_letter_code
_entity_poly.pdbx_strand_id
1 'polypeptide(L)'
;MEIHSVISESNSNFQIKLKTGETLEFNKILFATGSGRKAWNWLDALGHTIVEPVPSLFTFKISDARLENLFGLAFENVECSLVEFGYSQLGPLLITHWGVSGPSVLKLSAKGARELFEKKYDTTLKINFVPGMKKDEVRKKIEKEKELHPSKFVSKTPILGLPRRYWERILEIHFIDFSKKWSGLSSRDLHVITEELTDARFRIREKGV
;
A
#
# COMPACT_ATOMS: atom_id res chain seq x y z
N MET A 1 -33.89 10.31 -13.91
CA MET A 1 -33.71 10.43 -15.38
C MET A 1 -32.40 9.74 -15.75
N GLU A 2 -32.44 8.72 -16.60
CA GLU A 2 -31.21 8.09 -17.12
C GLU A 2 -30.93 8.56 -18.54
N ILE A 3 -29.68 8.97 -18.80
CA ILE A 3 -29.24 9.44 -20.11
C ILE A 3 -28.93 8.23 -21.01
N HIS A 4 -29.40 8.30 -22.25
CA HIS A 4 -29.10 7.35 -23.32
C HIS A 4 -27.91 7.83 -24.17
N SER A 5 -27.95 9.06 -24.67
CA SER A 5 -26.90 9.63 -25.52
C SER A 5 -26.75 11.14 -25.32
N VAL A 6 -25.56 11.65 -25.63
CA VAL A 6 -25.24 13.08 -25.72
C VAL A 6 -24.56 13.31 -27.06
N ILE A 7 -25.06 14.26 -27.85
CA ILE A 7 -24.48 14.63 -29.14
C ILE A 7 -24.28 16.15 -29.22
N SER A 8 -23.29 16.58 -30.00
CA SER A 8 -23.08 17.99 -30.34
C SER A 8 -23.70 18.27 -31.70
N GLU A 9 -24.46 19.36 -31.79
CA GLU A 9 -25.00 19.86 -33.06
C GLU A 9 -24.12 20.98 -33.64
N SER A 10 -24.27 21.23 -34.95
CA SER A 10 -23.48 22.19 -35.73
C SER A 10 -23.49 23.63 -35.20
N ASN A 11 -24.45 23.99 -34.34
CA ASN A 11 -24.60 25.33 -33.75
C ASN A 11 -24.03 25.44 -32.32
N SER A 12 -23.14 24.55 -31.89
CA SER A 12 -22.59 24.51 -30.51
C SER A 12 -23.64 24.24 -29.42
N ASN A 13 -24.79 23.67 -29.80
CA ASN A 13 -25.78 23.16 -28.87
C ASN A 13 -25.57 21.66 -28.61
N PHE A 14 -26.06 21.18 -27.49
CA PHE A 14 -26.04 19.78 -27.09
C PHE A 14 -27.45 19.24 -27.02
N GLN A 15 -27.63 18.03 -27.56
CA GLN A 15 -28.86 17.28 -27.43
C GLN A 15 -28.63 16.07 -26.53
N ILE A 16 -29.46 15.93 -25.50
CA ILE A 16 -29.45 14.82 -24.56
C ILE A 16 -30.71 14.00 -24.77
N LYS A 17 -30.54 12.74 -25.17
CA LYS A 17 -31.64 11.78 -25.23
C LYS A 17 -31.71 11.00 -23.94
N LEU A 18 -32.87 11.00 -23.30
CA LEU A 18 -33.15 10.18 -22.13
C LEU A 18 -33.56 8.77 -22.56
N LYS A 19 -33.39 7.80 -21.65
CA LYS A 19 -33.87 6.42 -21.88
C LYS A 19 -35.39 6.32 -22.05
N THR A 20 -36.14 7.32 -21.56
CA THR A 20 -37.59 7.44 -21.75
C THR A 20 -37.96 7.78 -23.20
N GLY A 21 -36.99 8.15 -24.03
CA GLY A 21 -37.21 8.61 -25.41
C GLY A 21 -37.32 10.14 -25.54
N GLU A 22 -37.49 10.85 -24.42
CA GLU A 22 -37.48 12.30 -24.37
C GLU A 22 -36.12 12.87 -24.78
N THR A 23 -36.16 13.99 -25.52
CA THR A 23 -34.98 14.70 -26.00
C THR A 23 -34.97 16.10 -25.42
N LEU A 24 -33.84 16.48 -24.84
CA LEU A 24 -33.62 17.78 -24.20
C LEU A 24 -32.47 18.53 -24.89
N GLU A 25 -32.60 19.84 -25.04
CA GLU A 25 -31.60 20.70 -25.68
C GLU A 25 -30.97 21.66 -24.68
N PHE A 26 -29.66 21.83 -24.77
CA PHE A 26 -28.89 22.69 -23.88
C PHE A 26 -27.78 23.41 -24.64
N ASN A 27 -27.53 24.68 -24.31
CA ASN A 27 -26.36 25.40 -24.85
C ASN A 27 -25.05 25.01 -24.12
N LYS A 28 -25.14 24.44 -22.91
CA LYS A 28 -24.00 24.03 -22.09
C LYS A 28 -24.35 22.79 -21.29
N ILE A 29 -23.39 21.87 -21.17
CA ILE A 29 -23.51 20.64 -20.37
C ILE A 29 -22.28 20.47 -19.48
N LEU A 30 -22.48 19.89 -18.29
CA LEU A 30 -21.41 19.54 -17.35
C LEU A 30 -21.46 18.03 -17.07
N PHE A 31 -20.36 17.34 -17.32
CA PHE A 31 -20.22 15.93 -16.96
C PHE A 31 -19.69 15.80 -15.53
N ALA A 32 -20.55 15.35 -14.61
CA ALA A 32 -20.21 15.07 -13.21
C ALA A 32 -20.49 13.60 -12.85
N THR A 33 -20.18 12.68 -13.77
CA THR A 33 -20.62 11.27 -13.73
C THR A 33 -19.63 10.31 -13.02
N GLY A 34 -18.55 10.84 -12.45
CA GLY A 34 -17.46 10.02 -11.91
C GLY A 34 -16.87 9.07 -12.96
N SER A 35 -16.55 7.84 -12.56
CA SER A 35 -15.97 6.80 -13.44
C SER A 35 -16.99 6.05 -14.31
N GLY A 36 -18.11 6.68 -14.66
CA GLY A 36 -19.17 6.07 -15.46
C GLY A 36 -18.76 5.85 -16.91
N ARG A 37 -18.53 4.60 -17.32
CA ARG A 37 -18.11 4.23 -18.70
C ARG A 37 -19.00 4.80 -19.81
N LYS A 38 -20.31 4.92 -19.57
CA LYS A 38 -21.24 5.53 -20.54
C LYS A 38 -20.87 6.99 -20.86
N ALA A 39 -20.46 7.74 -19.85
CA ALA A 39 -20.05 9.13 -20.04
C ALA A 39 -18.75 9.23 -20.82
N TRP A 40 -17.82 8.28 -20.65
CA TRP A 40 -16.60 8.23 -21.46
C TRP A 40 -16.92 8.00 -22.94
N ASN A 41 -17.86 7.12 -23.25
CA ASN A 41 -18.33 6.91 -24.63
C ASN A 41 -18.95 8.19 -25.22
N TRP A 42 -19.70 8.95 -24.42
CA TRP A 42 -20.25 10.23 -24.86
C TRP A 42 -19.16 11.27 -25.10
N LEU A 43 -18.17 11.37 -24.21
CA LEU A 43 -17.04 12.28 -24.36
C LEU A 43 -16.19 11.93 -25.60
N ASP A 44 -15.95 10.65 -25.85
CA ASP A 44 -15.27 10.16 -27.06
C ASP A 44 -16.04 10.53 -28.34
N ALA A 45 -17.37 10.30 -28.35
CA ALA A 45 -18.24 10.71 -29.46
C ALA A 45 -18.29 12.24 -29.67
N LEU A 46 -18.01 13.03 -28.63
CA LEU A 46 -17.86 14.49 -28.71
C LEU A 46 -16.45 14.93 -29.14
N GLY A 47 -15.55 13.98 -29.46
CA GLY A 47 -14.20 14.25 -29.96
C GLY A 47 -13.12 14.36 -28.87
N HIS A 48 -13.42 14.02 -27.61
CA HIS A 48 -12.40 13.99 -26.56
C HIS A 48 -11.62 12.68 -26.57
N THR A 49 -10.32 12.72 -26.24
CA THR A 49 -9.51 11.52 -26.05
C THR A 49 -9.71 10.95 -24.64
N ILE A 50 -10.08 9.68 -24.54
CA ILE A 50 -10.14 8.95 -23.27
C ILE A 50 -8.80 8.27 -23.02
N VAL A 51 -8.12 8.65 -21.93
CA VAL A 51 -6.92 7.94 -21.46
C VAL A 51 -7.37 6.69 -20.72
N GLU A 52 -6.86 5.52 -21.12
CA GLU A 52 -7.26 4.24 -20.50
C GLU A 52 -7.03 4.30 -18.97
N PRO A 53 -8.10 4.10 -18.18
CA PRO A 53 -8.03 4.16 -16.73
C PRO A 53 -7.35 2.90 -16.19
N VAL A 54 -6.50 3.09 -15.19
CA VAL A 54 -5.92 1.99 -14.41
C VAL A 54 -6.41 2.10 -12.96
N PRO A 55 -6.48 0.99 -12.22
CA PRO A 55 -6.80 1.02 -10.80
C PRO A 55 -5.83 1.92 -10.01
N SER A 56 -6.35 2.58 -8.97
CA SER A 56 -5.58 3.39 -8.02
C SER A 56 -6.22 3.29 -6.64
N LEU A 57 -5.49 3.68 -5.58
CA LEU A 57 -5.99 3.62 -4.19
C LEU A 57 -6.46 2.22 -3.77
N PHE A 58 -5.66 1.21 -4.08
CA PHE A 58 -5.94 -0.19 -3.78
C PHE A 58 -4.90 -0.78 -2.80
N THR A 59 -5.27 -1.88 -2.16
CA THR A 59 -4.41 -2.66 -1.26
C THR A 59 -3.43 -3.56 -2.01
N PHE A 60 -2.30 -3.93 -1.42
CA PHE A 60 -1.36 -4.85 -2.06
C PHE A 60 -1.57 -6.27 -1.55
N LYS A 61 -1.77 -7.24 -2.47
CA LYS A 61 -1.83 -8.65 -2.10
C LYS A 61 -0.42 -9.21 -1.97
N ILE A 62 -0.13 -9.77 -0.79
CA ILE A 62 1.18 -10.28 -0.38
C ILE A 62 0.95 -11.61 0.34
N SER A 63 1.62 -12.66 -0.14
CA SER A 63 1.69 -13.96 0.53
C SER A 63 3.10 -14.11 1.10
N ASP A 64 3.24 -13.85 2.39
CA ASP A 64 4.51 -13.88 3.11
C ASP A 64 4.29 -14.32 4.56
N ALA A 65 5.08 -15.30 5.02
CA ALA A 65 4.93 -15.91 6.34
C ALA A 65 5.08 -14.90 7.49
N ARG A 66 5.78 -13.78 7.27
CA ARG A 66 5.91 -12.68 8.26
C ARG A 66 4.60 -11.93 8.51
N LEU A 67 3.60 -12.05 7.62
CA LEU A 67 2.31 -11.37 7.74
C LEU A 67 1.16 -12.31 8.13
N GLU A 68 1.40 -13.63 8.13
CA GLU A 68 0.38 -14.63 8.41
C GLU A 68 -0.21 -14.47 9.81
N ASN A 69 -1.53 -14.67 9.95
CA ASN A 69 -2.25 -14.54 11.22
C ASN A 69 -2.04 -13.20 11.94
N LEU A 70 -1.65 -12.13 11.22
CA LEU A 70 -1.49 -10.77 11.75
C LEU A 70 -2.51 -9.77 11.20
N PHE A 71 -3.57 -10.24 10.53
CA PHE A 71 -4.64 -9.36 10.06
C PHE A 71 -5.22 -8.51 11.20
N GLY A 72 -5.51 -7.24 10.89
CA GLY A 72 -5.97 -6.24 11.86
C GLY A 72 -4.83 -5.54 12.62
N LEU A 73 -3.58 -6.00 12.48
CA LEU A 73 -2.44 -5.32 13.08
C LEU A 73 -2.09 -4.06 12.30
N ALA A 74 -2.03 -2.94 13.01
CA ALA A 74 -1.70 -1.64 12.44
C ALA A 74 -0.34 -1.14 12.94
N PHE A 75 0.32 -0.38 12.09
CA PHE A 75 1.51 0.41 12.39
C PHE A 75 1.18 1.87 12.13
N GLU A 76 1.43 2.74 13.10
CA GLU A 76 1.06 4.15 12.99
C GLU A 76 1.93 4.91 11.99
N ASN A 77 3.22 4.59 11.95
CA ASN A 77 4.19 5.30 11.13
C ASN A 77 5.23 4.35 10.54
N VAL A 78 5.08 4.03 9.26
CA VAL A 78 6.07 3.29 8.47
C VAL A 78 6.34 4.02 7.17
N GLU A 79 7.46 3.71 6.52
CA GLU A 79 7.71 4.12 5.14
C GLU A 79 7.56 2.91 4.22
N CYS A 80 6.57 2.97 3.32
CA CYS A 80 6.37 2.00 2.26
C CYS A 80 7.02 2.52 0.97
N SER A 81 7.71 1.66 0.22
CA SER A 81 8.38 2.05 -1.03
C SER A 81 8.22 1.02 -2.14
N LEU A 82 7.95 1.49 -3.36
CA LEU A 82 8.09 0.71 -4.60
C LEU A 82 9.47 1.02 -5.17
N VAL A 83 10.47 0.20 -4.79
CA VAL A 83 11.89 0.49 -5.03
C VAL A 83 12.21 0.61 -6.52
N GLU A 84 11.60 -0.25 -7.35
CA GLU A 84 11.78 -0.22 -8.81
C GLU A 84 11.36 1.12 -9.45
N PHE A 85 10.44 1.86 -8.81
CA PHE A 85 9.87 3.09 -9.36
C PHE A 85 10.36 4.35 -8.63
N GLY A 86 11.17 4.21 -7.57
CA GLY A 86 11.63 5.34 -6.76
C GLY A 86 10.51 6.05 -6.01
N TYR A 87 9.38 5.38 -5.74
CA TYR A 87 8.27 5.95 -5.00
C TYR A 87 8.28 5.48 -3.55
N SER A 88 8.14 6.42 -2.61
CA SER A 88 7.92 6.13 -1.20
C SER A 88 6.73 6.92 -0.65
N GLN A 89 6.16 6.40 0.44
CA GLN A 89 5.09 7.02 1.18
C GLN A 89 5.22 6.69 2.67
N LEU A 90 5.35 7.75 3.48
CA LEU A 90 5.25 7.67 4.94
C LEU A 90 3.77 7.64 5.38
N GLY A 91 3.46 6.84 6.38
CA GLY A 91 2.18 6.89 7.09
C GLY A 91 1.76 5.54 7.67
N PRO A 92 0.49 5.43 8.10
CA PRO A 92 0.01 4.20 8.72
C PRO A 92 -0.09 3.05 7.72
N LEU A 93 0.14 1.83 8.21
CA LEU A 93 -0.01 0.57 7.50
C LEU A 93 -0.90 -0.38 8.29
N LEU A 94 -1.73 -1.14 7.59
CA LEU A 94 -2.61 -2.16 8.15
C LEU A 94 -2.32 -3.50 7.47
N ILE A 95 -2.07 -4.54 8.26
CA ILE A 95 -2.03 -5.91 7.74
C ILE A 95 -3.47 -6.40 7.55
N THR A 96 -3.79 -6.89 6.35
CA THR A 96 -5.09 -7.49 6.01
C THR A 96 -4.95 -9.01 5.91
N HIS A 97 -6.04 -9.70 5.60
CA HIS A 97 -6.02 -11.15 5.42
C HIS A 97 -5.39 -11.61 4.09
N TRP A 98 -5.09 -10.69 3.17
CA TRP A 98 -4.47 -11.00 1.86
C TRP A 98 -3.19 -10.21 1.59
N GLY A 99 -2.74 -9.37 2.51
CA GLY A 99 -1.54 -8.55 2.34
C GLY A 99 -1.58 -7.29 3.21
N VAL A 100 -1.38 -6.13 2.59
CA VAL A 100 -1.28 -4.84 3.32
C VAL A 100 -2.16 -3.75 2.72
N SER A 101 -2.59 -2.86 3.60
CA SER A 101 -3.46 -1.71 3.37
C SER A 101 -2.96 -0.53 4.21
N GLY A 102 -3.82 0.48 4.40
CA GLY A 102 -3.56 1.69 5.14
C GLY A 102 -3.16 2.86 4.24
N PRO A 103 -3.21 4.10 4.76
CA PRO A 103 -2.98 5.30 3.96
C PRO A 103 -1.63 5.30 3.22
N SER A 104 -0.58 4.70 3.79
CA SER A 104 0.72 4.61 3.12
C SER A 104 0.64 3.76 1.85
N VAL A 105 0.01 2.59 1.93
CA VAL A 105 -0.19 1.66 0.80
C VAL A 105 -1.13 2.25 -0.25
N LEU A 106 -2.28 2.79 0.16
CA LEU A 106 -3.28 3.31 -0.79
C LEU A 106 -2.70 4.47 -1.61
N LYS A 107 -2.06 5.45 -0.96
CA LYS A 107 -1.43 6.58 -1.66
C LYS A 107 -0.29 6.12 -2.56
N LEU A 108 0.51 5.15 -2.11
CA LEU A 108 1.60 4.60 -2.91
C LEU A 108 1.09 3.87 -4.15
N SER A 109 -0.01 3.11 -4.04
CA SER A 109 -0.67 2.45 -5.18
C SER A 109 -1.20 3.44 -6.21
N ALA A 110 -1.69 4.60 -5.76
CA ALA A 110 -2.17 5.66 -6.65
C ALA A 110 -1.00 6.36 -7.35
N LYS A 111 0.10 6.61 -6.62
CA LYS A 111 1.29 7.25 -7.18
C LYS A 111 1.96 6.38 -8.26
N GLY A 112 2.05 5.06 -8.04
CA GLY A 112 2.64 4.12 -8.99
C GLY A 112 1.62 3.37 -9.86
N ALA A 113 0.41 3.91 -10.04
CA ALA A 113 -0.71 3.17 -10.62
C ALA A 113 -0.42 2.63 -12.03
N ARG A 114 0.25 3.42 -12.89
CA ARG A 114 0.55 3.01 -14.27
C ARG A 114 1.69 2.00 -14.33
N GLU A 115 2.77 2.22 -13.59
CA GLU A 115 3.92 1.33 -13.53
C GLU A 115 3.54 -0.03 -12.91
N LEU A 116 2.70 -0.02 -11.87
CA LEU A 116 2.13 -1.23 -11.29
C LEU A 116 1.26 -1.98 -12.30
N PHE A 117 0.43 -1.27 -13.07
CA PHE A 117 -0.40 -1.87 -14.11
C PHE A 117 0.45 -2.52 -15.22
N GLU A 118 1.48 -1.83 -15.70
CA GLU A 118 2.43 -2.34 -16.71
C GLU A 118 3.16 -3.60 -16.23
N LYS A 119 3.54 -3.64 -14.94
CA LYS A 119 4.17 -4.80 -14.30
C LYS A 119 3.19 -5.90 -13.90
N LYS A 120 1.90 -5.77 -14.24
CA LYS A 120 0.85 -6.71 -13.82
C LYS A 120 0.84 -6.93 -12.29
N TYR A 121 1.19 -5.87 -11.55
CA TYR A 121 1.28 -5.82 -10.08
C TYR A 121 2.31 -6.79 -9.46
N ASP A 122 3.24 -7.34 -10.25
CA ASP A 122 4.34 -8.16 -9.74
C ASP A 122 5.59 -7.29 -9.54
N THR A 123 5.81 -6.87 -8.30
CA THR A 123 6.97 -6.07 -7.91
C THR A 123 7.25 -6.22 -6.41
N THR A 124 8.26 -5.53 -5.90
CA THR A 124 8.66 -5.57 -4.50
C THR A 124 8.22 -4.32 -3.74
N LEU A 125 7.46 -4.52 -2.68
CA LEU A 125 7.22 -3.54 -1.64
C LEU A 125 8.34 -3.60 -0.61
N LYS A 126 9.01 -2.49 -0.37
CA LYS A 126 9.87 -2.31 0.81
C LYS A 126 9.07 -1.63 1.91
N ILE A 127 9.19 -2.10 3.15
CA ILE A 127 8.65 -1.47 4.34
C ILE A 127 9.82 -1.18 5.29
N ASN A 128 9.97 0.08 5.68
CA ASN A 128 10.79 0.49 6.81
C ASN A 128 9.86 0.77 7.99
N PHE A 129 9.92 -0.07 9.02
CA PHE A 129 9.09 0.02 10.22
C PHE A 129 9.57 1.08 11.21
N VAL A 130 10.79 1.60 11.02
CA VAL A 130 11.41 2.60 11.88
C VAL A 130 11.91 3.79 11.05
N PRO A 131 11.00 4.45 10.31
CA PRO A 131 11.38 5.55 9.43
C PRO A 131 12.06 6.68 10.21
N GLY A 132 13.05 7.31 9.58
CA GLY A 132 13.86 8.38 10.18
C GLY A 132 15.10 7.91 10.94
N MET A 133 15.31 6.60 11.12
CA MET A 133 16.56 6.05 11.65
C MET A 133 17.37 5.36 10.57
N LYS A 134 18.69 5.59 10.58
CA LYS A 134 19.62 4.83 9.73
C LYS A 134 19.83 3.44 10.31
N LYS A 135 20.19 2.50 9.45
CA LYS A 135 20.46 1.10 9.79
C LYS A 135 21.44 0.93 10.96
N ASP A 136 22.54 1.70 10.98
CA ASP A 136 23.51 1.65 12.07
C ASP A 136 22.95 2.21 13.40
N GLU A 137 22.04 3.18 13.34
CA GLU A 137 21.38 3.72 14.53
C GLU A 137 20.38 2.71 15.12
N VAL A 138 19.65 2.01 14.26
CA VAL A 138 18.76 0.90 14.66
C VAL A 138 19.58 -0.20 15.32
N ARG A 139 20.69 -0.61 14.70
CA ARG A 139 21.59 -1.61 15.28
C ARG A 139 22.11 -1.20 16.65
N LYS A 140 22.61 0.04 16.80
CA LYS A 140 23.06 0.58 18.10
C LYS A 140 21.96 0.58 19.15
N LYS A 141 20.70 0.84 18.77
CA LYS A 141 19.57 0.77 19.71
C LYS A 141 19.28 -0.66 20.17
N ILE A 142 19.38 -1.65 19.29
CA ILE A 142 19.22 -3.06 19.65
C ILE A 142 20.36 -3.52 20.58
N GLU A 143 21.60 -3.11 20.28
CA GLU A 143 22.78 -3.40 21.12
C GLU A 143 22.64 -2.75 22.51
N LYS A 144 22.17 -1.50 22.57
CA LYS A 144 21.90 -0.81 23.84
C LYS A 144 20.80 -1.50 24.65
N GLU A 145 19.73 -1.99 24.02
CA GLU A 145 18.70 -2.76 24.70
C GLU A 145 19.27 -4.06 25.31
N LYS A 146 20.18 -4.71 24.57
CA LYS A 146 20.89 -5.90 25.04
C LYS A 146 21.74 -5.64 26.29
N GLU A 147 22.40 -4.49 26.36
CA GLU A 147 23.21 -4.07 27.52
C GLU A 147 22.35 -3.66 28.72
N LEU A 148 21.25 -2.95 28.49
CA LEU A 148 20.37 -2.47 29.57
C LEU A 148 19.51 -3.58 30.17
N HIS A 149 19.13 -4.57 29.37
CA HIS A 149 18.18 -5.61 29.77
C HIS A 149 18.64 -7.04 29.49
N PRO A 150 19.87 -7.42 29.86
CA PRO A 150 20.51 -8.68 29.46
C PRO A 150 19.73 -9.92 29.91
N SER A 151 19.02 -9.85 31.04
CA SER A 151 18.30 -10.97 31.63
C SER A 151 16.85 -11.12 31.13
N LYS A 152 16.27 -10.11 30.46
CA LYS A 152 14.89 -10.16 29.94
C LYS A 152 14.82 -11.06 28.71
N PHE A 153 13.67 -11.71 28.52
CA PHE A 153 13.36 -12.47 27.31
C PHE A 153 13.11 -11.54 26.13
N VAL A 154 13.76 -11.80 25.00
CA VAL A 154 13.65 -10.97 23.78
C VAL A 154 12.20 -10.96 23.28
N SER A 155 11.53 -12.11 23.29
CA SER A 155 10.12 -12.26 22.90
C SER A 155 9.16 -11.37 23.71
N LYS A 156 9.49 -11.06 24.96
CA LYS A 156 8.61 -10.28 25.85
C LYS A 156 8.87 -8.78 25.82
N THR A 157 9.91 -8.34 25.13
CA THR A 157 10.37 -6.96 25.14
C THR A 157 10.52 -6.48 23.70
N PRO A 158 9.40 -6.20 23.00
CA PRO A 158 9.46 -5.54 21.71
C PRO A 158 10.10 -4.16 21.85
N ILE A 159 10.84 -3.75 20.83
CA ILE A 159 11.56 -2.47 20.80
C ILE A 159 10.97 -1.55 19.73
N LEU A 160 11.41 -0.28 19.72
CA LEU A 160 11.14 0.68 18.63
C LEU A 160 9.66 0.83 18.24
N GLY A 161 8.75 0.62 19.19
CA GLY A 161 7.30 0.78 18.96
C GLY A 161 6.67 -0.34 18.13
N LEU A 162 7.37 -1.45 17.88
CA LEU A 162 6.79 -2.56 17.14
C LEU A 162 5.66 -3.25 17.92
N PRO A 163 4.52 -3.53 17.27
CA PRO A 163 3.48 -4.31 17.91
C PRO A 163 4.00 -5.71 18.28
N ARG A 164 3.70 -6.15 19.51
CA ARG A 164 4.18 -7.44 20.07
C ARG A 164 3.93 -8.63 19.14
N ARG A 165 2.75 -8.72 18.51
CA ARG A 165 2.41 -9.84 17.63
C ARG A 165 3.32 -9.92 16.39
N TYR A 166 3.69 -8.78 15.82
CA TYR A 166 4.65 -8.76 14.71
C TYR A 166 6.06 -9.07 15.20
N TRP A 167 6.45 -8.55 16.37
CA TRP A 167 7.73 -8.87 17.00
C TRP A 167 7.91 -10.38 17.22
N GLU A 168 6.93 -11.04 17.82
CA GLU A 168 6.96 -12.51 18.02
C GLU A 168 7.04 -13.24 16.68
N ARG A 169 6.28 -12.80 15.67
CA ARG A 169 6.31 -13.41 14.33
C ARG A 169 7.68 -13.28 13.65
N ILE A 170 8.35 -12.13 13.71
CA ILE A 170 9.68 -12.00 13.10
C ILE A 170 10.73 -12.84 13.84
N LEU A 171 10.64 -12.97 15.17
CA LEU A 171 11.53 -13.87 15.92
C LEU A 171 11.33 -15.32 15.48
N GLU A 172 10.08 -15.75 15.31
CA GLU A 172 9.73 -17.10 14.84
C GLU A 172 10.28 -17.38 13.44
N ILE A 173 9.99 -16.51 12.47
CA ILE A 173 10.42 -16.68 11.07
C ILE A 173 11.94 -16.71 10.93
N HIS A 174 12.67 -16.00 11.81
CA HIS A 174 14.13 -15.98 11.83
C HIS A 174 14.76 -17.01 12.77
N PHE A 175 13.97 -17.94 13.32
CA PHE A 175 14.41 -19.01 14.22
C PHE A 175 15.12 -18.51 15.49
N ILE A 176 14.68 -17.37 16.02
CA ILE A 176 15.16 -16.83 17.29
C ILE A 176 14.27 -17.39 18.41
N ASP A 177 14.84 -18.26 19.24
CA ASP A 177 14.15 -18.92 20.35
C ASP A 177 13.45 -17.90 21.28
N PHE A 178 12.19 -18.15 21.61
CA PHE A 178 11.38 -17.26 22.45
C PHE A 178 11.85 -17.23 23.92
N SER A 179 12.54 -18.27 24.38
CA SER A 179 13.21 -18.36 25.68
C SER A 179 14.56 -17.65 25.70
N LYS A 180 15.05 -17.17 24.56
CA LYS A 180 16.31 -16.45 24.46
C LYS A 180 16.23 -15.13 25.22
N LYS A 181 17.21 -14.92 26.09
CA LYS A 181 17.43 -13.64 26.76
C LYS A 181 18.19 -12.69 25.84
N TRP A 182 18.04 -11.40 26.06
CA TRP A 182 18.76 -10.37 25.30
C TRP A 182 20.27 -10.60 25.25
N SER A 183 20.88 -10.96 26.39
CA SER A 183 22.32 -11.28 26.46
C SER A 183 22.75 -12.41 25.51
N GLY A 184 21.84 -13.33 25.22
CA GLY A 184 22.07 -14.47 24.33
C GLY A 184 21.98 -14.16 22.84
N LEU A 185 21.50 -12.98 22.43
CA LEU A 185 21.40 -12.62 21.00
C LEU A 185 22.79 -12.58 20.34
N SER A 186 22.92 -13.30 19.24
CA SER A 186 24.12 -13.34 18.41
C SER A 186 24.20 -12.14 17.47
N SER A 187 25.37 -11.88 16.89
CA SER A 187 25.52 -10.84 15.85
C SER A 187 24.65 -11.10 14.62
N ARG A 188 24.33 -12.38 14.32
CA ARG A 188 23.37 -12.76 13.28
C ARG A 188 21.96 -12.31 13.65
N ASP A 189 21.54 -12.56 14.89
CA ASP A 189 20.19 -12.18 15.36
C ASP A 189 20.00 -10.66 15.31
N LEU A 190 21.02 -9.90 15.76
CA LEU A 190 21.01 -8.44 15.69
C LEU A 190 20.90 -7.96 14.24
N HIS A 191 21.62 -8.60 13.31
CA HIS A 191 21.57 -8.26 11.90
C HIS A 191 20.19 -8.52 11.29
N VAL A 192 19.61 -9.72 11.47
CA VAL A 192 18.30 -10.04 10.87
C VAL A 192 17.18 -9.17 11.44
N ILE A 193 17.20 -8.88 12.75
CA ILE A 193 16.26 -7.92 13.35
C ILE A 193 16.45 -6.55 12.70
N THR A 194 17.70 -6.08 12.57
CA THR A 194 17.98 -4.77 11.94
C THR A 194 17.47 -4.71 10.49
N GLU A 195 17.67 -5.76 9.69
CA GLU A 195 17.15 -5.82 8.32
C GLU A 195 15.63 -5.76 8.31
N GLU A 196 14.95 -6.55 9.15
CA GLU A 196 13.49 -6.55 9.17
C GLU A 196 12.91 -5.20 9.55
N LEU A 197 13.56 -4.47 10.46
CA LEU A 197 13.04 -3.17 10.87
C LEU A 197 13.27 -2.10 9.80
N THR A 198 14.33 -2.20 9.00
CA THR A 198 14.77 -1.10 8.10
C THR A 198 14.57 -1.36 6.61
N ASP A 199 14.49 -2.61 6.20
CA ASP A 199 14.46 -3.04 4.80
C ASP A 199 13.63 -4.32 4.60
N ALA A 200 12.49 -4.47 5.29
CA ALA A 200 11.61 -5.61 5.07
C ALA A 200 11.02 -5.55 3.65
N ARG A 201 11.37 -6.54 2.82
CA ARG A 201 10.92 -6.62 1.41
C ARG A 201 9.87 -7.70 1.23
N PHE A 202 8.75 -7.34 0.62
CA PHE A 202 7.61 -8.21 0.37
C PHE A 202 7.27 -8.20 -1.11
N ARG A 203 7.02 -9.38 -1.70
CA ARG A 203 6.60 -9.46 -3.09
C ARG A 203 5.10 -9.20 -3.19
N ILE A 204 4.74 -8.14 -3.92
CA ILE A 204 3.37 -7.90 -4.36
C ILE A 204 3.10 -8.88 -5.50
N ARG A 205 1.98 -9.60 -5.43
CA ARG A 205 1.57 -10.53 -6.49
C ARG A 205 0.47 -9.96 -7.36
N GLU A 206 -0.41 -9.18 -6.74
CA GLU A 206 -1.64 -8.69 -7.34
C GLU A 206 -2.10 -7.43 -6.60
N LYS A 207 -2.99 -6.66 -7.25
CA LYS A 207 -3.81 -5.67 -6.54
C LYS A 207 -4.88 -6.37 -5.70
N GLY A 208 -5.15 -5.80 -4.53
CA GLY A 208 -6.29 -6.16 -3.68
C GLY A 208 -7.54 -5.34 -4.02
N VAL A 209 -8.34 -5.11 -2.98
CA VAL A 209 -9.47 -4.19 -3.00
C VAL A 209 -8.97 -2.76 -2.87
#